data_AF-T0ZRN6-F1
#
_entry.id   AF-T0ZRN6-F1
#
_cell.length_a   1.000
_cell.length_b   1.000
_cell.length_c   1.000
_cell.angle_alpha   90.00
_cell.angle_beta   90.00
_cell.angle_gamma   90.00
#
_symmetry.space_group_name_H-M   'P 1'
#
loop_
_entity.id
_entity.type
_entity.pdbx_description
1 polymer ?
#
loop_
_entity_poly.entity_id
_entity_poly.type
_entity_poly.pdbx_seq_one_letter_code
_entity_poly.pdbx_strand_id
1 'polypeptide(L)'
;MASEPTPAELAGKTLKALVARKLSPTPENYARLYAEISGKEIFRPVVPPSGPVAEPAEVRPSLAWGGLIRELLRQIDLPHKGMTLSRKKEGVNTVLARFGNDSELLYEKLQGLMRSWGSGVVSSGEAPESIENNPPVSPVVSSGPVQPVASGMDTAIDPVVMAHLRDLLAQTLESNKLLQPELGDEINILVTQIRAAVNGDQVTDVAKKLRHFWVKMELRGGDKVKIQEGLLSLLRLLVENVGELVADDKWLHGQISILRDIMEQPLDKRSIADAEKNLREALVKQSSLKQSLADAKDTLKILMTSFIDRMGEMTESTGDYQAKIEGYNLKIGLADNLTELGHILEDLMQDTRVIQASTLRSHEELMVARRQAVEAQEKIRLLEQELEQVSELVREDQLTGALNRRGMEDVLQREIT
;
A
#
# COMPACT_ATOMS: atom_id res chain seq x y z
N MET A 1 -14.99 -14.09 43.07
CA MET A 1 -14.39 -14.49 41.78
C MET A 1 -14.00 -13.22 41.06
N ALA A 2 -12.71 -12.89 41.00
CA ALA A 2 -12.22 -11.67 40.36
C ALA A 2 -11.86 -11.98 38.90
N SER A 3 -12.45 -11.22 37.96
CA SER A 3 -12.22 -11.35 36.52
C SER A 3 -10.76 -11.03 36.19
N GLU A 4 -10.11 -11.89 35.40
CA GLU A 4 -8.76 -11.60 34.87
C GLU A 4 -8.82 -10.35 33.98
N PRO A 5 -7.86 -9.41 34.11
CA PRO A 5 -7.86 -8.17 33.34
C PRO A 5 -7.58 -8.45 31.86
N THR A 6 -8.35 -7.81 30.98
CA THR A 6 -8.18 -7.93 29.52
C THR A 6 -6.83 -7.33 29.08
N PRO A 7 -6.19 -7.87 28.00
CA PRO A 7 -4.88 -7.40 27.53
C PRO A 7 -4.80 -5.90 27.24
N ALA A 8 -5.92 -5.30 26.78
CA ALA A 8 -6.02 -3.87 26.52
C ALA A 8 -5.98 -3.01 27.80
N GLU A 9 -6.57 -3.50 28.89
CA GLU A 9 -6.55 -2.81 30.19
C GLU A 9 -5.17 -2.88 30.85
N LEU A 10 -4.45 -3.99 30.65
CA LEU A 10 -3.06 -4.13 31.08
C LEU A 10 -2.15 -3.18 30.30
N ALA A 11 -2.30 -3.09 28.97
CA ALA A 11 -1.57 -2.15 28.13
C ALA A 11 -1.78 -0.69 28.57
N GLY A 12 -3.03 -0.28 28.81
CA GLY A 12 -3.37 1.06 29.29
C GLY A 12 -2.78 1.39 30.68
N LYS A 13 -2.76 0.43 31.61
CA LYS A 13 -2.11 0.59 32.92
C LYS A 13 -0.59 0.74 32.80
N THR A 14 0.03 0.10 31.82
CA THR A 14 1.49 0.12 31.63
C THR A 14 1.99 1.42 31.03
N LEU A 15 1.26 2.01 30.07
CA LEU A 15 1.54 3.35 29.56
C LEU A 15 1.42 4.41 30.68
N LYS A 16 0.36 4.31 31.51
CA LYS A 16 0.19 5.21 32.67
C LYS A 16 1.34 5.08 33.69
N ALA A 17 1.83 3.87 33.94
CA ALA A 17 2.97 3.63 34.83
C ALA A 17 4.30 4.14 34.25
N LEU A 18 4.47 4.10 32.93
CA LEU A 18 5.67 4.58 32.22
C LEU A 18 5.78 6.10 32.29
N VAL A 19 4.66 6.79 32.12
CA VAL A 19 4.53 8.25 32.30
C VAL A 19 4.76 8.65 33.76
N ALA A 20 4.18 7.91 34.72
CA ALA A 20 4.37 8.19 36.15
C ALA A 20 5.83 8.02 36.62
N ARG A 21 6.57 7.06 36.03
CA ARG A 21 8.00 6.84 36.32
C ARG A 21 8.95 7.70 35.47
N LYS A 22 8.44 8.58 34.59
CA LYS A 22 9.21 9.47 33.68
C LYS A 22 10.31 8.73 32.88
N LEU A 23 10.04 7.50 32.47
CA LEU A 23 10.98 6.74 31.64
C LEU A 23 10.75 7.08 30.16
N SER A 24 11.81 7.09 29.35
CA SER A 24 11.67 7.27 27.91
C SER A 24 10.80 6.14 27.33
N PRO A 25 9.85 6.44 26.43
CA PRO A 25 8.94 5.45 25.84
C PRO A 25 9.70 4.60 24.80
N THR A 26 10.69 3.84 25.26
CA THR A 26 11.39 2.84 24.49
C THR A 26 10.65 1.50 24.61
N PRO A 27 10.70 0.65 23.57
CA PRO A 27 10.09 -0.68 23.58
C PRO A 27 10.51 -1.53 24.79
N GLU A 28 11.75 -1.36 25.26
CA GLU A 28 12.31 -2.08 26.42
C GLU A 28 11.67 -1.67 27.75
N ASN A 29 11.43 -0.37 27.98
CA ASN A 29 10.80 0.13 29.21
C ASN A 29 9.33 -0.27 29.30
N TYR A 30 8.64 -0.29 28.15
CA TYR A 30 7.25 -0.75 28.06
C TYR A 30 7.12 -2.24 28.38
N ALA A 31 7.98 -3.08 27.79
CA ALA A 31 7.98 -4.52 28.03
C ALA A 31 8.22 -4.86 29.52
N ARG A 32 9.12 -4.13 30.19
CA ARG A 32 9.43 -4.34 31.62
C ARG A 32 8.23 -4.02 32.53
N LEU A 33 7.54 -2.91 32.28
CA LEU A 33 6.38 -2.50 33.08
C LEU A 33 5.14 -3.35 32.78
N TYR A 34 4.99 -3.80 31.54
CA TYR A 34 3.93 -4.73 31.15
C TYR A 34 4.08 -6.09 31.82
N ALA A 35 5.32 -6.60 31.95
CA ALA A 35 5.60 -7.80 32.72
C ALA A 35 5.35 -7.62 34.23
N GLU A 36 5.67 -6.45 34.80
CA GLU A 36 5.43 -6.13 36.22
C GLU A 36 3.93 -6.07 36.56
N ILE A 37 3.10 -5.52 35.67
CA ILE A 37 1.67 -5.27 35.93
C ILE A 37 0.78 -6.47 35.57
N SER A 38 1.15 -7.26 34.55
CA SER A 38 0.37 -8.42 34.12
C SER A 38 0.53 -9.65 35.01
N GLY A 39 1.50 -9.66 35.93
CA GLY A 39 1.77 -10.78 36.85
C GLY A 39 2.21 -12.07 36.15
N LYS A 40 2.30 -12.07 34.81
CA LYS A 40 2.86 -13.13 33.97
C LYS A 40 4.21 -12.64 33.50
N GLU A 41 5.29 -13.31 33.90
CA GLU A 41 6.61 -13.13 33.30
C GLU A 41 6.57 -13.58 31.84
N ILE A 42 6.16 -12.68 30.93
CA ILE A 42 6.14 -12.99 29.50
C ILE A 42 7.48 -12.62 28.84
N PHE A 43 8.38 -11.91 29.51
CA PHE A 43 9.73 -11.68 28.98
C PHE A 43 10.78 -11.56 30.10
N ARG A 44 11.63 -12.58 30.23
CA ARG A 44 12.93 -12.46 30.89
C ARG A 44 13.86 -11.66 29.96
N PRO A 45 14.41 -10.49 30.36
CA PRO A 45 15.57 -9.98 29.65
C PRO A 45 16.69 -10.99 29.87
N VAL A 46 17.30 -11.48 28.79
CA VAL A 46 18.53 -12.28 28.89
C VAL A 46 19.64 -11.34 29.35
N VAL A 47 19.72 -11.11 30.68
CA VAL A 47 21.00 -10.83 31.31
C VAL A 47 21.68 -12.20 31.44
N PRO A 48 22.87 -12.39 30.86
CA PRO A 48 23.58 -13.66 30.94
C PRO A 48 23.86 -14.01 32.40
N PRO A 49 23.75 -15.28 32.82
CA PRO A 49 24.08 -15.65 34.19
C PRO A 49 25.58 -15.44 34.44
N SER A 50 25.90 -14.50 35.35
CA SER A 50 27.17 -14.53 36.08
C SER A 50 27.24 -15.90 36.80
N GLY A 51 28.22 -16.72 36.41
CA GLY A 51 28.26 -18.15 36.71
C GLY A 51 28.49 -18.53 38.17
N PRO A 52 28.64 -19.84 38.48
CA PRO A 52 29.42 -20.25 39.65
C PRO A 52 30.89 -19.95 39.34
N VAL A 53 31.52 -19.17 40.22
CA VAL A 53 32.92 -18.77 40.12
C VAL A 53 33.83 -20.01 40.26
N ALA A 54 34.57 -20.36 39.19
CA ALA A 54 36.00 -20.65 39.21
C ALA A 54 36.53 -21.21 37.85
N GLU A 55 37.43 -20.43 37.22
CA GLU A 55 38.54 -20.82 36.31
C GLU A 55 38.25 -21.32 34.87
N PRO A 56 39.18 -21.16 33.90
CA PRO A 56 39.43 -19.93 33.13
C PRO A 56 39.14 -20.06 31.62
N ALA A 57 38.87 -18.92 30.99
CA ALA A 57 39.13 -18.53 29.60
C ALA A 57 39.21 -19.59 28.47
N GLU A 58 38.21 -19.59 27.58
CA GLU A 58 38.47 -19.64 26.12
C GLU A 58 37.49 -18.70 25.40
N VAL A 59 37.98 -17.51 25.05
CA VAL A 59 37.34 -16.55 24.16
C VAL A 59 37.28 -17.18 22.77
N ARG A 60 36.09 -17.57 22.30
CA ARG A 60 35.91 -17.83 20.86
C ARG A 60 35.79 -16.47 20.17
N PRO A 61 36.73 -16.08 19.29
CA PRO A 61 36.72 -14.75 18.69
C PRO A 61 35.48 -14.61 17.83
N SER A 62 34.60 -13.67 18.16
CA SER A 62 33.53 -13.25 17.27
C SER A 62 34.17 -12.74 15.97
N LEU A 63 34.13 -13.53 14.90
CA LEU A 63 34.75 -13.17 13.63
C LEU A 63 34.09 -11.90 13.09
N ALA A 64 34.89 -10.85 12.91
CA ALA A 64 34.44 -9.51 12.55
C ALA A 64 34.08 -9.42 11.05
N TRP A 65 33.06 -10.16 10.63
CA TRP A 65 32.59 -10.27 9.25
C TRP A 65 32.20 -8.92 8.64
N GLY A 66 31.53 -8.07 9.42
CA GLY A 66 31.12 -6.74 8.96
C GLY A 66 32.30 -5.84 8.55
N GLY A 67 33.44 -5.97 9.24
CA GLY A 67 34.67 -5.26 8.87
C GLY A 67 35.29 -5.82 7.60
N LEU A 68 35.34 -7.15 7.48
CA LEU A 68 35.92 -7.83 6.32
C LEU A 68 35.14 -7.52 5.03
N ILE A 69 33.82 -7.61 5.05
CA ILE A 69 32.97 -7.36 3.85
C ILE A 69 33.12 -5.92 3.37
N ARG A 70 33.21 -4.96 4.30
CA ARG A 70 33.41 -3.56 3.95
C ARG A 70 34.79 -3.32 3.32
N GLU A 71 35.83 -3.95 3.85
CA GLU A 71 37.17 -3.85 3.27
C GLU A 71 37.28 -4.62 1.94
N LEU A 72 36.54 -5.71 1.76
CA LEU A 72 36.47 -6.45 0.50
C LEU A 72 35.84 -5.61 -0.61
N LEU A 73 34.70 -4.96 -0.33
CA LEU A 73 34.06 -4.03 -1.26
C LEU A 73 35.01 -2.90 -1.63
N ARG A 74 35.71 -2.33 -0.63
CA ARG A 74 36.71 -1.27 -0.87
C ARG A 74 37.85 -1.75 -1.77
N GLN A 75 38.42 -2.94 -1.52
CA GLN A 75 39.58 -3.44 -2.28
C GLN A 75 39.26 -3.96 -3.68
N ILE A 76 38.00 -4.36 -3.94
CA ILE A 76 37.57 -4.70 -5.30
C ILE A 76 37.58 -3.46 -6.19
N ASP A 77 37.18 -2.30 -5.65
CA ASP A 77 37.10 -1.04 -6.38
C ASP A 77 38.46 -0.33 -6.55
N LEU A 78 39.47 -0.67 -5.75
CA LEU A 78 40.83 -0.12 -5.92
C LEU A 78 41.59 -0.79 -7.09
N PRO A 79 42.18 -0.02 -8.02
CA PRO A 79 43.03 -0.58 -9.07
C PRO A 79 44.38 -1.04 -8.49
N HIS A 80 44.64 -2.34 -8.50
CA HIS A 80 45.94 -2.91 -8.10
C HIS A 80 46.76 -3.27 -9.35
N LYS A 81 48.05 -2.92 -9.36
CA LYS A 81 48.94 -3.19 -10.51
C LYS A 81 49.03 -4.70 -10.76
N GLY A 82 48.60 -5.15 -11.94
CA GLY A 82 48.70 -6.55 -12.40
C GLY A 82 47.45 -7.42 -12.16
N MET A 83 46.37 -6.90 -11.55
CA MET A 83 45.16 -7.68 -11.27
C MET A 83 43.92 -7.03 -11.89
N THR A 84 43.25 -7.72 -12.81
CA THR A 84 42.01 -7.25 -13.45
C THR A 84 40.80 -7.51 -12.56
N LEU A 85 39.75 -6.67 -12.67
CA LEU A 85 38.51 -6.80 -11.92
C LEU A 85 37.88 -8.20 -12.07
N SER A 86 37.95 -8.78 -13.28
CA SER A 86 37.45 -10.13 -13.55
C SER A 86 38.18 -11.20 -12.73
N ARG A 87 39.51 -11.12 -12.64
CA ARG A 87 40.31 -12.09 -11.88
C ARG A 87 40.09 -11.97 -10.36
N LYS A 88 39.83 -10.76 -9.85
CA LYS A 88 39.46 -10.55 -8.43
C LYS A 88 38.10 -11.19 -8.11
N LYS A 89 37.10 -10.97 -8.96
CA LYS A 89 35.75 -11.53 -8.81
C LYS A 89 35.76 -13.05 -8.89
N GLU A 90 36.54 -13.63 -9.79
CA GLU A 90 36.70 -15.08 -9.93
C GLU A 90 37.37 -15.71 -8.69
N GLY A 91 38.38 -15.05 -8.11
CA GLY A 91 39.03 -15.50 -6.88
C GLY A 91 38.08 -15.52 -5.67
N VAL A 92 37.28 -14.46 -5.50
CA VAL A 92 36.25 -14.42 -4.45
C VAL A 92 35.18 -15.49 -4.67
N ASN A 93 34.72 -15.66 -5.91
CA ASN A 93 33.71 -16.67 -6.24
C ASN A 93 34.23 -18.09 -6.00
N THR A 94 35.50 -18.36 -6.32
CA THR A 94 36.14 -19.66 -6.05
C THR A 94 36.23 -19.95 -4.54
N VAL A 95 36.53 -18.94 -3.72
CA VAL A 95 36.61 -19.10 -2.25
C VAL A 95 35.22 -19.29 -1.64
N LEU A 96 34.21 -18.54 -2.09
CA LEU A 96 32.82 -18.72 -1.65
C LEU A 96 32.27 -20.09 -2.06
N ALA A 97 32.58 -20.58 -3.26
CA ALA A 97 32.13 -21.88 -3.74
C ALA A 97 32.81 -23.06 -3.01
N ARG A 98 34.09 -22.95 -2.63
CA ARG A 98 34.83 -24.03 -1.95
C ARG A 98 34.68 -24.04 -0.43
N PHE A 99 34.50 -22.88 0.20
CA PHE A 99 34.54 -22.75 1.67
C PHE A 99 33.22 -22.19 2.25
N GLY A 100 32.12 -22.19 1.50
CA GLY A 100 30.83 -21.64 1.94
C GLY A 100 30.19 -22.32 3.14
N ASN A 101 30.62 -23.54 3.50
CA ASN A 101 30.07 -24.32 4.61
C ASN A 101 30.80 -24.07 5.96
N ASP A 102 32.01 -23.48 5.96
CA ASP A 102 32.82 -23.28 7.17
C ASP A 102 33.10 -21.78 7.40
N SER A 103 32.43 -21.17 8.37
CA SER A 103 32.52 -19.72 8.61
C SER A 103 33.91 -19.25 9.07
N GLU A 104 34.63 -20.04 9.86
CA GLU A 104 35.95 -19.63 10.36
C GLU A 104 37.03 -19.67 9.26
N LEU A 105 37.04 -20.75 8.47
CA LEU A 105 37.96 -20.93 7.35
C LEU A 105 37.66 -19.93 6.22
N LEU A 106 36.39 -19.64 5.95
CA LEU A 106 36.01 -18.66 4.94
C LEU A 106 36.52 -17.26 5.28
N TYR A 107 36.44 -16.86 6.56
CA TYR A 107 36.95 -15.58 7.03
C TYR A 107 38.46 -15.46 6.84
N GLU A 108 39.23 -16.48 7.25
CA GLU A 108 40.69 -16.49 7.11
C GLU A 108 41.12 -16.49 5.62
N LYS A 109 40.46 -17.29 4.78
CA LYS A 109 40.79 -17.38 3.35
C LYS A 109 40.41 -16.12 2.58
N LEU A 110 39.30 -15.47 2.89
CA LEU A 110 38.96 -14.17 2.31
C LEU A 110 39.95 -13.08 2.74
N GLN A 111 40.40 -13.06 4.01
CA GLN A 111 41.47 -12.15 4.43
C GLN A 111 42.78 -12.42 3.71
N GLY A 112 43.17 -13.68 3.54
CA GLY A 112 44.38 -14.06 2.80
C GLY A 112 44.34 -13.65 1.33
N LEU A 113 43.18 -13.78 0.69
CA LEU A 113 42.95 -13.37 -0.69
C LEU A 113 42.97 -11.84 -0.85
N MET A 114 42.43 -11.10 0.13
CA MET A 114 42.53 -9.64 0.17
C MET A 114 43.98 -9.17 0.40
N ARG A 115 44.75 -9.86 1.26
CA ARG A 115 46.17 -9.56 1.48
C ARG A 115 47.04 -9.85 0.24
N SER A 116 46.73 -10.90 -0.52
CA SER A 116 47.48 -11.24 -1.74
C SER A 116 47.27 -10.23 -2.87
N TRP A 117 46.16 -9.48 -2.86
CA TRP A 117 45.96 -8.35 -3.75
C TRP A 117 46.81 -7.12 -3.39
N GLY A 118 47.10 -6.93 -2.10
CA GLY A 118 47.92 -5.83 -1.60
C GLY A 118 49.43 -6.12 -1.61
N SER A 119 49.81 -7.39 -1.44
CA SER A 119 51.22 -7.84 -1.47
C SER A 119 51.64 -8.25 -2.87
N GLY A 120 51.73 -7.28 -3.78
CA GLY A 120 52.50 -7.48 -4.99
C GLY A 120 53.98 -7.50 -4.63
N VAL A 121 54.53 -8.64 -4.18
CA VAL A 121 55.96 -9.05 -4.21
C VAL A 121 56.16 -10.40 -3.48
N VAL A 122 56.67 -11.38 -4.26
CA VAL A 122 57.25 -12.72 -3.98
C VAL A 122 56.49 -13.75 -3.15
N SER A 123 55.94 -14.74 -3.85
CA SER A 123 56.21 -16.17 -3.60
C SER A 123 56.11 -16.93 -4.92
N SER A 124 57.23 -16.95 -5.62
CA SER A 124 57.56 -18.00 -6.59
C SER A 124 58.08 -19.17 -5.76
N GLY A 125 57.43 -20.33 -5.83
CA GLY A 125 57.96 -21.52 -5.17
C GLY A 125 56.88 -22.51 -4.78
N GLU A 126 56.98 -23.69 -5.39
CA GLU A 126 56.42 -24.97 -4.93
C GLU A 126 54.91 -25.18 -5.12
N ALA A 127 54.60 -25.75 -6.28
CA ALA A 127 53.44 -26.60 -6.45
C ALA A 127 53.61 -27.87 -5.58
N PRO A 128 52.60 -28.29 -4.79
CA PRO A 128 52.62 -29.60 -4.17
C PRO A 128 52.28 -30.66 -5.22
N GLU A 129 53.18 -31.63 -5.35
CA GLU A 129 53.02 -32.86 -6.10
C GLU A 129 51.72 -33.58 -5.71
N SER A 130 50.85 -33.79 -6.68
CA SER A 130 49.77 -34.74 -6.60
C SER A 130 50.32 -36.15 -6.76
N ILE A 131 50.15 -36.96 -5.72
CA ILE A 131 50.43 -38.39 -5.64
C ILE A 131 49.71 -39.12 -6.77
N GLU A 132 50.47 -39.58 -7.76
CA GLU A 132 50.00 -40.44 -8.85
C GLU A 132 50.30 -41.90 -8.48
N ASN A 133 49.26 -42.63 -8.10
CA ASN A 133 49.29 -44.07 -7.92
C ASN A 133 49.06 -44.74 -9.29
N ASN A 134 50.10 -45.26 -9.93
CA ASN A 134 49.96 -46.37 -10.89
C ASN A 134 51.26 -47.21 -10.95
N PRO A 135 51.20 -48.56 -10.89
CA PRO A 135 52.37 -49.43 -11.07
C PRO A 135 52.83 -49.49 -12.54
N PRO A 136 54.03 -50.05 -12.79
CA PRO A 136 54.85 -49.71 -13.95
C PRO A 136 54.59 -50.62 -15.15
N VAL A 137 54.72 -50.07 -16.36
CA VAL A 137 55.17 -50.85 -17.52
C VAL A 137 56.16 -50.03 -18.34
N SER A 138 57.34 -50.63 -18.44
CA SER A 138 58.57 -50.18 -19.09
C SER A 138 58.43 -49.96 -20.62
N PRO A 139 59.40 -49.26 -21.22
CA PRO A 139 59.26 -48.57 -22.49
C PRO A 139 59.65 -49.47 -23.68
N VAL A 140 59.01 -49.25 -24.83
CA VAL A 140 59.57 -49.65 -26.12
C VAL A 140 59.51 -48.47 -27.08
N VAL A 141 60.71 -47.95 -27.30
CA VAL A 141 61.20 -47.16 -28.43
C VAL A 141 60.60 -47.55 -29.77
N SER A 142 60.12 -46.56 -30.51
CA SER A 142 60.21 -46.53 -31.97
C SER A 142 60.12 -45.09 -32.46
N SER A 143 61.30 -44.55 -32.74
CA SER A 143 61.56 -43.32 -33.47
C SER A 143 61.12 -43.45 -34.94
N GLY A 144 60.16 -42.62 -35.34
CA GLY A 144 59.79 -42.33 -36.73
C GLY A 144 59.68 -40.80 -36.92
N PRO A 145 60.09 -40.24 -38.07
CA PRO A 145 60.55 -38.87 -38.18
C PRO A 145 59.43 -37.83 -38.17
N VAL A 146 59.81 -36.66 -37.66
CA VAL A 146 59.04 -35.43 -37.50
C VAL A 146 58.43 -34.97 -38.84
N GLN A 147 57.10 -34.88 -38.89
CA GLN A 147 56.40 -33.98 -39.81
C GLN A 147 55.87 -32.77 -39.01
N PRO A 148 55.87 -31.56 -39.60
CA PRO A 148 55.49 -30.35 -38.89
C PRO A 148 53.97 -30.32 -38.74
N VAL A 149 53.48 -30.47 -37.51
CA VAL A 149 52.07 -30.18 -37.20
C VAL A 149 51.94 -28.65 -37.22
N ALA A 150 51.31 -28.14 -38.26
CA ALA A 150 50.85 -26.76 -38.29
C ALA A 150 49.98 -26.54 -37.04
N SER A 151 50.39 -25.63 -36.17
CA SER A 151 49.54 -25.11 -35.10
C SER A 151 48.44 -24.25 -35.74
N GLY A 152 47.42 -24.91 -36.28
CA GLY A 152 46.07 -24.36 -36.36
C GLY A 152 45.42 -24.65 -35.02
N MET A 153 45.51 -23.72 -34.08
CA MET A 153 44.63 -23.74 -32.90
C MET A 153 43.24 -23.32 -33.39
N ASP A 154 42.53 -24.24 -34.07
CA ASP A 154 41.11 -24.12 -34.29
C ASP A 154 40.44 -24.23 -32.92
N THR A 155 40.16 -23.09 -32.29
CA THR A 155 39.10 -22.98 -31.28
C THR A 155 37.75 -23.22 -31.97
N ALA A 156 37.53 -24.44 -32.43
CA ALA A 156 36.23 -24.90 -32.87
C ALA A 156 35.35 -25.02 -31.63
N ILE A 157 34.48 -24.05 -31.41
CA ILE A 157 33.40 -24.16 -30.43
C ILE A 157 32.61 -25.41 -30.80
N ASP A 158 32.34 -26.28 -29.81
CA ASP A 158 31.59 -27.51 -30.05
C ASP A 158 30.27 -27.21 -30.79
N PRO A 159 30.01 -27.86 -31.93
CA PRO A 159 28.83 -27.59 -32.75
C PRO A 159 27.52 -27.86 -31.99
N VAL A 160 27.57 -28.73 -30.98
CA VAL A 160 26.46 -29.00 -30.05
C VAL A 160 26.17 -27.79 -29.17
N VAL A 161 27.18 -27.11 -28.64
CA VAL A 161 27.03 -25.91 -27.80
C VAL A 161 26.46 -24.75 -28.64
N MET A 162 26.95 -24.59 -29.87
CA MET A 162 26.41 -23.60 -30.81
C MET A 162 24.94 -23.87 -31.17
N ALA A 163 24.54 -25.13 -31.34
CA ALA A 163 23.14 -25.48 -31.58
C ALA A 163 22.24 -25.12 -30.38
N HIS A 164 22.65 -25.48 -29.17
CA HIS A 164 21.89 -25.15 -27.95
C HIS A 164 21.78 -23.63 -27.73
N LEU A 165 22.83 -22.86 -27.98
CA LEU A 165 22.78 -21.40 -27.90
C LEU A 165 21.83 -20.78 -28.92
N ARG A 166 21.74 -21.36 -30.12
CA ARG A 166 20.82 -20.88 -31.18
C ARG A 166 19.38 -21.20 -30.83
N ASP A 167 19.11 -22.36 -30.25
CA ASP A 167 17.77 -22.71 -29.78
C ASP A 167 17.34 -21.87 -28.58
N LEU A 168 18.24 -21.60 -27.63
CA LEU A 168 17.96 -20.68 -26.52
C LEU A 168 17.71 -19.25 -27.01
N LEU A 169 18.52 -18.74 -27.94
CA LEU A 169 18.28 -17.42 -28.55
C LEU A 169 16.95 -17.37 -29.30
N ALA A 170 16.62 -18.41 -30.07
CA ALA A 170 15.34 -18.54 -30.75
C ALA A 170 14.17 -18.53 -29.76
N GLN A 171 14.25 -19.29 -28.66
CA GLN A 171 13.23 -19.34 -27.62
C GLN A 171 13.06 -17.99 -26.90
N THR A 172 14.16 -17.26 -26.65
CA THR A 172 14.08 -15.91 -26.06
C THR A 172 13.43 -14.89 -26.99
N LEU A 173 13.55 -15.05 -28.31
CA LEU A 173 12.86 -14.18 -29.27
C LEU A 173 11.40 -14.59 -29.44
N GLU A 174 11.10 -15.89 -29.40
CA GLU A 174 9.73 -16.42 -29.41
C GLU A 174 8.94 -15.95 -28.18
N SER A 175 9.56 -15.86 -26.99
CA SER A 175 8.88 -15.32 -25.80
C SER A 175 8.60 -13.81 -25.91
N ASN A 176 9.47 -13.05 -26.58
CA ASN A 176 9.24 -11.63 -26.87
C ASN A 176 8.07 -11.37 -27.83
N LYS A 177 7.67 -12.36 -28.64
CA LYS A 177 6.47 -12.29 -29.49
C LYS A 177 5.20 -12.08 -28.67
N LEU A 178 5.12 -12.66 -27.47
CA LEU A 178 3.96 -12.55 -26.58
C LEU A 178 3.77 -11.12 -26.06
N LEU A 179 4.86 -10.36 -25.94
CA LEU A 179 4.86 -8.98 -25.44
C LEU A 179 4.54 -7.97 -26.56
N GLN A 180 4.77 -8.32 -27.83
CA GLN A 180 4.60 -7.41 -28.98
C GLN A 180 4.12 -8.15 -30.25
N PRO A 181 2.80 -8.35 -30.44
CA PRO A 181 2.26 -9.11 -31.58
C PRO A 181 2.51 -8.44 -32.94
N GLU A 182 2.66 -7.11 -32.98
CA GLU A 182 2.90 -6.34 -34.20
C GLU A 182 4.27 -6.59 -34.87
N LEU A 183 5.26 -7.06 -34.10
CA LEU A 183 6.58 -7.48 -34.62
C LEU A 183 6.66 -8.99 -34.83
N GLY A 184 5.53 -9.70 -34.69
CA GLY A 184 5.49 -11.16 -34.72
C GLY A 184 6.06 -11.75 -36.00
N ASP A 185 5.85 -11.10 -37.15
CA ASP A 185 6.36 -11.57 -38.44
C ASP A 185 7.87 -11.37 -38.58
N GLU A 186 8.40 -10.22 -38.14
CA GLU A 186 9.85 -9.97 -38.11
C GLU A 186 10.57 -10.90 -37.12
N ILE A 187 9.94 -11.20 -35.98
CA ILE A 187 10.44 -12.17 -34.99
C ILE A 187 10.46 -13.59 -35.60
N ASN A 188 9.42 -14.02 -36.29
CA ASN A 188 9.40 -15.35 -36.92
C ASN A 188 10.49 -15.48 -37.99
N ILE A 189 10.72 -14.41 -38.78
CA ILE A 189 11.79 -14.37 -39.78
C ILE A 189 13.17 -14.45 -39.12
N LEU A 190 13.40 -13.71 -38.03
CA LEU A 190 14.65 -13.74 -37.27
C LEU A 190 14.89 -15.10 -36.59
N VAL A 191 13.86 -15.69 -35.98
CA VAL A 191 13.92 -17.03 -35.36
C VAL A 191 14.27 -18.09 -36.40
N THR A 192 13.65 -18.05 -37.58
CA THR A 192 13.93 -18.95 -38.69
C THR A 192 15.37 -18.77 -39.19
N GLN A 193 15.85 -17.52 -39.30
CA GLN A 193 17.23 -17.22 -39.70
C GLN A 193 18.26 -17.64 -38.65
N ILE A 194 17.96 -17.51 -37.35
CA ILE A 194 18.83 -17.97 -36.24
C ILE A 194 18.94 -19.49 -36.25
N ARG A 195 17.84 -20.22 -36.47
CA ARG A 195 17.83 -21.68 -36.61
C ARG A 195 18.54 -22.16 -37.88
N ALA A 196 18.58 -21.36 -38.95
CA ALA A 196 19.23 -21.71 -40.22
C ALA A 196 20.71 -21.26 -40.37
N ALA A 197 21.19 -20.27 -39.60
CA ALA A 197 22.56 -19.74 -39.63
C ALA A 197 23.69 -20.70 -39.20
N VAL A 198 24.12 -21.62 -40.07
CA VAL A 198 25.22 -22.58 -39.80
C VAL A 198 26.61 -21.98 -40.07
N ASN A 199 26.71 -20.95 -40.93
CA ASN A 199 27.98 -20.36 -41.36
C ASN A 199 28.30 -19.05 -40.64
N GLY A 200 29.59 -18.73 -40.47
CA GLY A 200 30.06 -17.50 -39.83
C GLY A 200 29.47 -16.22 -40.44
N ASP A 201 29.37 -16.16 -41.78
CA ASP A 201 28.76 -15.01 -42.47
C ASP A 201 27.26 -14.86 -42.16
N GLN A 202 26.52 -15.99 -42.08
CA GLN A 202 25.10 -15.98 -41.72
C GLN A 202 24.90 -15.55 -40.26
N VAL A 203 25.80 -15.94 -39.36
CA VAL A 203 25.79 -15.49 -37.96
C VAL A 203 26.04 -13.98 -37.88
N THR A 204 26.95 -13.42 -38.69
CA THR A 204 27.16 -11.96 -38.70
C THR A 204 25.99 -11.18 -39.28
N ASP A 205 25.29 -11.71 -40.29
CA ASP A 205 24.09 -11.08 -40.87
C ASP A 205 22.93 -11.11 -39.87
N VAL A 206 22.69 -12.25 -39.23
CA VAL A 206 21.71 -12.39 -38.14
C VAL A 206 22.04 -11.45 -36.99
N ALA A 207 23.31 -11.31 -36.59
CA ALA A 207 23.71 -10.37 -35.54
C ALA A 207 23.49 -8.89 -35.90
N LYS A 208 23.61 -8.51 -37.18
CA LYS A 208 23.25 -7.15 -37.64
C LYS A 208 21.75 -6.92 -37.56
N LYS A 209 20.95 -7.86 -38.06
CA LYS A 209 19.48 -7.77 -38.02
C LYS A 209 18.94 -7.80 -36.60
N LEU A 210 19.51 -8.63 -35.73
CA LEU A 210 19.18 -8.69 -34.31
C LEU A 210 19.48 -7.35 -33.61
N ARG A 211 20.64 -6.73 -33.86
CA ARG A 211 20.95 -5.39 -33.31
C ARG A 211 19.96 -4.32 -33.77
N HIS A 212 19.57 -4.32 -35.05
CA HIS A 212 18.57 -3.40 -35.56
C HIS A 212 17.20 -3.63 -34.90
N PHE A 213 16.83 -4.89 -34.71
CA PHE A 213 15.60 -5.28 -33.99
C PHE A 213 15.62 -4.83 -32.52
N TRP A 214 16.75 -4.98 -31.81
CA TRP A 214 16.90 -4.46 -30.44
C TRP A 214 16.70 -2.95 -30.36
N VAL A 215 17.32 -2.17 -31.25
CA VAL A 215 17.14 -0.71 -31.28
C VAL A 215 15.68 -0.33 -31.57
N LYS A 216 15.03 -1.04 -32.51
CA LYS A 216 13.60 -0.83 -32.84
C LYS A 216 12.69 -1.18 -31.65
N MET A 217 13.03 -2.22 -30.90
CA MET A 217 12.31 -2.64 -29.69
C MET A 217 12.48 -1.62 -28.56
N GLU A 218 13.69 -1.10 -28.36
CA GLU A 218 14.00 -0.08 -27.35
C GLU A 218 13.29 1.25 -27.64
N LEU A 219 13.32 1.70 -28.90
CA LEU A 219 12.63 2.93 -29.31
C LEU A 219 11.12 2.84 -29.05
N ARG A 220 10.50 1.72 -29.42
CA ARG A 220 9.04 1.51 -29.22
C ARG A 220 8.66 1.19 -27.78
N GLY A 221 9.53 0.52 -27.03
CA GLY A 221 9.38 0.35 -25.59
C GLY A 221 9.34 1.71 -24.90
N GLY A 222 10.25 2.61 -25.28
CA GLY A 222 10.29 4.00 -24.83
C GLY A 222 9.02 4.78 -25.20
N ASP A 223 8.50 4.63 -26.41
CA ASP A 223 7.27 5.33 -26.82
C ASP A 223 6.03 4.87 -26.04
N LYS A 224 5.91 3.57 -25.73
CA LYS A 224 4.81 3.06 -24.89
C LYS A 224 4.89 3.60 -23.46
N VAL A 225 6.09 3.66 -22.89
CA VAL A 225 6.31 4.24 -21.55
C VAL A 225 5.99 5.74 -21.57
N LYS A 226 6.44 6.49 -22.58
CA LYS A 226 6.13 7.93 -22.72
C LYS A 226 4.64 8.20 -22.91
N ILE A 227 3.91 7.37 -23.67
CA ILE A 227 2.45 7.49 -23.82
C ILE A 227 1.76 7.18 -22.50
N GLN A 228 2.21 6.17 -21.76
CA GLN A 228 1.70 5.86 -20.42
C GLN A 228 1.94 7.00 -19.45
N GLU A 229 3.14 7.59 -19.42
CA GLU A 229 3.47 8.77 -18.62
C GLU A 229 2.65 9.99 -19.01
N GLY A 230 2.45 10.23 -20.32
CA GLY A 230 1.63 11.33 -20.83
C GLY A 230 0.15 11.18 -20.48
N LEU A 231 -0.41 9.97 -20.61
CA LEU A 231 -1.77 9.67 -20.21
C LEU A 231 -1.96 9.81 -18.70
N LEU A 232 -0.96 9.36 -17.92
CA LEU A 232 -0.94 9.51 -16.47
C LEU A 232 -0.88 10.99 -16.08
N SER A 233 -0.04 11.80 -16.74
CA SER A 233 0.01 13.25 -16.53
C SER A 233 -1.32 13.93 -16.85
N LEU A 234 -1.99 13.52 -17.92
CA LEU A 234 -3.30 14.06 -18.30
C LEU A 234 -4.38 13.66 -17.29
N LEU A 235 -4.33 12.41 -16.80
CA LEU A 235 -5.20 11.94 -15.73
C LEU A 235 -4.95 12.72 -14.43
N ARG A 236 -3.69 13.05 -14.09
CA ARG A 236 -3.36 13.85 -12.89
C ARG A 236 -3.98 15.23 -13.00
N LEU A 237 -3.83 15.87 -14.16
CA LEU A 237 -4.40 17.18 -14.44
C LEU A 237 -5.94 17.17 -14.36
N LEU A 238 -6.58 16.09 -14.83
CA LEU A 238 -8.03 15.92 -14.75
C LEU A 238 -8.48 15.75 -13.29
N VAL A 239 -7.78 14.92 -12.52
CA VAL A 239 -8.05 14.71 -11.09
C VAL A 239 -7.85 16.00 -10.28
N GLU A 240 -6.84 16.80 -10.62
CA GLU A 240 -6.58 18.11 -10.00
C GLU A 240 -7.69 19.12 -10.35
N ASN A 241 -8.09 19.21 -11.62
CA ASN A 241 -9.18 20.09 -12.07
C ASN A 241 -10.52 19.73 -11.41
N VAL A 242 -10.84 18.43 -11.33
CA VAL A 242 -12.04 17.95 -10.63
C VAL A 242 -11.93 18.20 -9.12
N GLY A 243 -10.74 18.09 -8.53
CA GLY A 243 -10.49 18.42 -7.12
C GLY A 243 -10.77 19.88 -6.79
N GLU A 244 -10.40 20.81 -7.67
CA GLU A 244 -10.69 22.25 -7.51
C GLU A 244 -12.18 22.57 -7.75
N LEU A 245 -12.81 21.93 -8.74
CA LEU A 245 -14.23 22.14 -9.05
C LEU A 245 -15.16 21.64 -7.94
N VAL A 246 -14.67 20.69 -7.14
CA VAL A 246 -15.38 20.02 -6.06
C VAL A 246 -14.81 20.48 -4.70
N ALA A 247 -14.76 21.80 -4.50
CA ALA A 247 -14.28 22.38 -3.24
C ALA A 247 -15.27 22.20 -2.07
N ASP A 248 -16.57 22.05 -2.36
CA ASP A 248 -17.62 21.99 -1.35
C ASP A 248 -17.90 20.58 -0.82
N ASP A 249 -17.55 19.55 -1.60
CA ASP A 249 -17.84 18.15 -1.28
C ASP A 249 -16.61 17.49 -0.61
N LYS A 250 -16.48 17.67 0.72
CA LYS A 250 -15.38 17.11 1.55
C LYS A 250 -15.08 15.64 1.28
N TRP A 251 -16.12 14.85 0.99
CA TRP A 251 -16.02 13.42 0.75
C TRP A 251 -15.31 13.06 -0.57
N LEU A 252 -15.40 13.91 -1.62
CA LEU A 252 -14.70 13.70 -2.90
C LEU A 252 -13.21 13.96 -2.78
N HIS A 253 -12.82 14.87 -1.89
CA HIS A 253 -11.43 15.18 -1.64
C HIS A 253 -10.64 13.95 -1.17
N GLY A 254 -11.26 13.09 -0.36
CA GLY A 254 -10.68 11.81 0.07
C GLY A 254 -10.40 10.85 -1.08
N GLN A 255 -11.37 10.65 -1.98
CA GLN A 255 -11.24 9.76 -3.13
C GLN A 255 -10.25 10.28 -4.18
N ILE A 256 -10.27 11.59 -4.44
CA ILE A 256 -9.33 12.29 -5.34
C ILE A 256 -7.91 12.20 -4.78
N SER A 257 -7.73 12.29 -3.46
CA SER A 257 -6.44 12.10 -2.81
C SER A 257 -5.92 10.67 -2.96
N ILE A 258 -6.78 9.66 -2.82
CA ILE A 258 -6.37 8.25 -3.01
C ILE A 258 -5.92 8.00 -4.44
N LEU A 259 -6.68 8.50 -5.42
CA LEU A 259 -6.30 8.43 -6.83
C LEU A 259 -4.96 9.11 -7.09
N ARG A 260 -4.74 10.31 -6.54
CA ARG A 260 -3.46 11.02 -6.65
C ARG A 260 -2.30 10.19 -6.10
N ASP A 261 -2.47 9.54 -4.96
CA ASP A 261 -1.41 8.75 -4.32
C ASP A 261 -1.06 7.47 -5.08
N ILE A 262 -2.07 6.78 -5.61
CA ILE A 262 -1.88 5.62 -6.48
C ILE A 262 -1.15 6.05 -7.75
N MET A 263 -1.46 7.24 -8.25
CA MET A 263 -0.85 7.81 -9.44
C MET A 263 0.58 8.32 -9.21
N GLU A 264 0.98 8.63 -7.98
CA GLU A 264 2.34 9.04 -7.63
C GLU A 264 3.34 7.87 -7.57
N GLN A 265 2.84 6.63 -7.41
CA GLN A 265 3.66 5.42 -7.35
C GLN A 265 3.78 4.75 -8.73
N PRO A 266 4.81 3.90 -8.97
CA PRO A 266 4.87 3.09 -10.18
C PRO A 266 3.63 2.20 -10.26
N LEU A 267 2.78 2.46 -11.26
CA LEU A 267 1.50 1.78 -11.42
C LEU A 267 1.71 0.28 -11.65
N ASP A 268 1.28 -0.54 -10.70
CA ASP A 268 1.17 -1.99 -10.87
C ASP A 268 -0.25 -2.35 -11.34
N LYS A 269 -0.37 -3.40 -12.13
CA LYS A 269 -1.68 -3.89 -12.62
C LYS A 269 -2.60 -4.25 -11.45
N ARG A 270 -2.04 -4.71 -10.33
CA ARG A 270 -2.77 -5.05 -9.12
C ARG A 270 -3.28 -3.81 -8.39
N SER A 271 -2.44 -2.80 -8.20
CA SER A 271 -2.85 -1.56 -7.54
C SER A 271 -3.96 -0.83 -8.30
N ILE A 272 -3.95 -0.88 -9.65
CA ILE A 272 -5.05 -0.35 -10.47
C ILE A 272 -6.34 -1.13 -10.26
N ALA A 273 -6.28 -2.46 -10.28
CA ALA A 273 -7.48 -3.29 -10.10
C ALA A 273 -8.09 -3.13 -8.71
N ASP A 274 -7.26 -3.05 -7.68
CA ASP A 274 -7.69 -2.83 -6.29
C ASP A 274 -8.27 -1.42 -6.11
N ALA A 275 -7.65 -0.40 -6.70
CA ALA A 275 -8.17 0.96 -6.72
C ALA A 275 -9.52 1.05 -7.44
N GLU A 276 -9.66 0.40 -8.59
CA GLU A 276 -10.90 0.37 -9.37
C GLU A 276 -12.04 -0.29 -8.58
N LYS A 277 -11.76 -1.42 -7.91
CA LYS A 277 -12.73 -2.11 -7.05
C LYS A 277 -13.16 -1.22 -5.89
N ASN A 278 -12.19 -0.63 -5.16
CA ASN A 278 -12.46 0.23 -4.02
C ASN A 278 -13.27 1.47 -4.42
N LEU A 279 -12.95 2.08 -5.55
CA LEU A 279 -13.67 3.24 -6.07
C LEU A 279 -15.11 2.87 -6.47
N ARG A 280 -15.30 1.72 -7.12
CA ARG A 280 -16.65 1.23 -7.48
C ARG A 280 -17.51 0.96 -6.25
N GLU A 281 -16.95 0.34 -5.21
CA GLU A 281 -17.67 0.08 -3.96
C GLU A 281 -17.99 1.38 -3.20
N ALA A 282 -17.04 2.31 -3.15
CA ALA A 282 -17.25 3.63 -2.55
C ALA A 282 -18.33 4.41 -3.30
N LEU A 283 -18.32 4.39 -4.64
CA LEU A 283 -19.33 5.04 -5.49
C LEU A 283 -20.73 4.49 -5.22
N VAL A 284 -20.88 3.17 -5.06
CA VAL A 284 -22.17 2.53 -4.77
C VAL A 284 -22.69 2.92 -3.38
N LYS A 285 -21.83 2.88 -2.35
CA LYS A 285 -22.23 3.32 -0.99
C LYS A 285 -22.62 4.79 -1.00
N GLN A 286 -21.82 5.62 -1.66
CA GLN A 286 -22.02 7.05 -1.72
C GLN A 286 -23.27 7.44 -2.53
N SER A 287 -23.60 6.74 -3.62
CA SER A 287 -24.84 7.00 -4.37
C SER A 287 -26.08 6.71 -3.52
N SER A 288 -26.07 5.60 -2.76
CA SER A 288 -27.16 5.26 -1.85
C SER A 288 -27.30 6.25 -0.68
N LEU A 289 -26.18 6.71 -0.12
CA LEU A 289 -26.17 7.70 0.97
C LEU A 289 -26.63 9.08 0.47
N LYS A 290 -26.15 9.54 -0.70
CA LYS A 290 -26.60 10.81 -1.30
C LYS A 290 -28.09 10.78 -1.62
N GLN A 291 -28.61 9.66 -2.16
CA GLN A 291 -30.04 9.52 -2.41
C GLN A 291 -30.85 9.56 -1.10
N SER A 292 -30.43 8.81 -0.08
CA SER A 292 -31.10 8.79 1.22
C SER A 292 -31.09 10.15 1.91
N LEU A 293 -30.00 10.91 1.75
CA LEU A 293 -29.88 12.27 2.27
C LEU A 293 -30.78 13.24 1.51
N ALA A 294 -30.84 13.15 0.18
CA ALA A 294 -31.74 13.96 -0.64
C ALA A 294 -33.21 13.69 -0.26
N ASP A 295 -33.61 12.42 -0.17
CA ASP A 295 -34.95 12.01 0.23
C ASP A 295 -35.31 12.53 1.63
N ALA A 296 -34.37 12.48 2.58
CA ALA A 296 -34.57 13.00 3.93
C ALA A 296 -34.72 14.53 3.97
N LYS A 297 -33.91 15.27 3.19
CA LYS A 297 -34.00 16.73 3.05
C LYS A 297 -35.33 17.14 2.40
N ASP A 298 -35.78 16.42 1.38
CA ASP A 298 -37.08 16.68 0.74
C ASP A 298 -38.23 16.38 1.69
N THR A 299 -38.16 15.29 2.46
CA THR A 299 -39.15 14.98 3.50
C THR A 299 -39.22 16.10 4.55
N LEU A 300 -38.07 16.58 5.03
CA LEU A 300 -38.03 17.70 5.97
C LEU A 300 -38.66 18.97 5.38
N LYS A 301 -38.39 19.27 4.10
CA LYS A 301 -38.98 20.42 3.41
C LYS A 301 -40.50 20.32 3.34
N ILE A 302 -41.05 19.15 2.98
CA ILE A 302 -42.50 18.90 2.94
C ILE A 302 -43.10 19.09 4.34
N LEU A 303 -42.46 18.55 5.39
CA LEU A 303 -42.93 18.69 6.77
C LEU A 303 -42.89 20.15 7.25
N MET A 304 -41.86 20.92 6.89
CA MET A 304 -41.78 22.34 7.21
C MET A 304 -42.87 23.16 6.53
N THR A 305 -43.14 22.90 5.24
CA THR A 305 -44.25 23.55 4.53
C THR A 305 -45.58 23.23 5.20
N SER A 306 -45.84 21.95 5.48
CA SER A 306 -47.06 21.52 6.18
C SER A 306 -47.20 22.15 7.57
N PHE A 307 -46.10 22.29 8.31
CA PHE A 307 -46.09 22.96 9.61
C PHE A 307 -46.45 24.45 9.49
N ILE A 308 -45.92 25.17 8.50
CA ILE A 308 -46.24 26.58 8.24
C ILE A 308 -47.71 26.73 7.86
N ASP A 309 -48.22 25.89 6.97
CA ASP A 309 -49.62 25.92 6.55
C ASP A 309 -50.56 25.69 7.75
N ARG A 310 -50.23 24.73 8.62
CA ARG A 310 -51.03 24.43 9.82
C ARG A 310 -50.99 25.54 10.86
N MET A 311 -49.87 26.24 11.01
CA MET A 311 -49.80 27.44 11.84
C MET A 311 -50.64 28.59 11.26
N GLY A 312 -50.67 28.73 9.93
CA GLY A 312 -51.54 29.68 9.24
C GLY A 312 -53.01 29.41 9.55
N GLU A 313 -53.46 28.18 9.36
CA GLU A 313 -54.84 27.73 9.62
C GLU A 313 -55.25 27.97 11.09
N MET A 314 -54.36 27.67 12.05
CA MET A 314 -54.60 27.94 13.47
C MET A 314 -54.71 29.44 13.77
N THR A 315 -53.90 30.28 13.13
CA THR A 315 -53.93 31.74 13.31
C THR A 315 -55.21 32.34 12.74
N GLU A 316 -55.64 31.87 11.56
CA GLU A 316 -56.90 32.27 10.92
C GLU A 316 -58.11 31.85 11.78
N SER A 317 -58.17 30.59 12.22
CA SER A 317 -59.21 30.09 13.13
C SER A 317 -59.30 30.88 14.43
N THR A 318 -58.16 31.32 14.98
CA THR A 318 -58.13 32.13 16.21
C THR A 318 -58.57 33.56 15.93
N GLY A 319 -58.22 34.12 14.77
CA GLY A 319 -58.69 35.43 14.31
C GLY A 319 -60.20 35.48 14.12
N ASP A 320 -60.77 34.47 13.47
CA ASP A 320 -62.22 34.33 13.28
C ASP A 320 -62.96 34.24 14.63
N TYR A 321 -62.40 33.50 15.58
CA TYR A 321 -62.94 33.44 16.94
C TYR A 321 -62.90 34.79 17.63
N GLN A 322 -61.78 35.51 17.54
CA GLN A 322 -61.65 36.85 18.13
C GLN A 322 -62.70 37.82 17.55
N ALA A 323 -62.92 37.78 16.24
CA ALA A 323 -63.95 38.57 15.57
C ALA A 323 -65.37 38.18 16.02
N LYS A 324 -65.65 36.88 16.22
CA LYS A 324 -66.91 36.41 16.78
C LYS A 324 -67.13 36.89 18.21
N ILE A 325 -66.11 36.85 19.07
CA ILE A 325 -66.16 37.36 20.45
C ILE A 325 -66.46 38.86 20.48
N GLU A 326 -65.84 39.65 19.60
CA GLU A 326 -66.18 41.08 19.44
C GLU A 326 -67.65 41.26 19.00
N GLY A 327 -68.12 40.44 18.07
CA GLY A 327 -69.51 40.43 17.62
C GLY A 327 -70.50 40.08 18.74
N TYR A 328 -70.17 39.11 19.60
CA TYR A 328 -70.98 38.79 20.78
C TYR A 328 -71.00 39.93 21.78
N ASN A 329 -69.88 40.62 22.00
CA ASN A 329 -69.80 41.78 22.90
C ASN A 329 -70.72 42.92 22.43
N LEU A 330 -70.78 43.19 21.11
CA LEU A 330 -71.72 44.14 20.53
C LEU A 330 -73.18 43.70 20.69
N LYS A 331 -73.49 42.42 20.45
CA LYS A 331 -74.85 41.87 20.60
C LYS A 331 -75.32 41.91 22.06
N ILE A 332 -74.44 41.65 23.03
CA ILE A 332 -74.74 41.76 24.46
C ILE A 332 -75.08 43.20 24.84
N GLY A 333 -74.35 44.18 24.28
CA GLY A 333 -74.62 45.60 24.53
C GLY A 333 -75.94 46.13 23.93
N LEU A 334 -76.49 45.44 22.92
CA LEU A 334 -77.74 45.79 22.23
C LEU A 334 -78.95 44.96 22.68
N ALA A 335 -78.76 43.95 23.54
CA ALA A 335 -79.83 43.03 23.91
C ALA A 335 -80.79 43.66 24.94
N ASP A 336 -82.08 43.67 24.61
CA ASP A 336 -83.12 44.32 25.43
C ASP A 336 -83.85 43.33 26.37
N ASN A 337 -83.63 42.01 26.22
CA ASN A 337 -84.29 41.00 27.03
C ASN A 337 -83.37 39.82 27.42
N LEU A 338 -83.71 39.17 28.55
CA LEU A 338 -82.93 38.07 29.13
C LEU A 338 -82.92 36.82 28.23
N THR A 339 -83.95 36.63 27.41
CA THR A 339 -84.06 35.49 26.49
C THR A 339 -83.03 35.59 25.35
N GLU A 340 -82.85 36.77 24.78
CA GLU A 340 -81.83 37.07 23.77
C GLU A 340 -80.41 36.90 24.33
N LEU A 341 -80.16 37.38 25.55
CA LEU A 341 -78.88 37.14 26.25
C LEU A 341 -78.62 35.64 26.48
N GLY A 342 -79.66 34.87 26.78
CA GLY A 342 -79.58 33.41 26.92
C GLY A 342 -79.13 32.72 25.63
N HIS A 343 -79.72 33.09 24.50
CA HIS A 343 -79.33 32.56 23.19
C HIS A 343 -77.91 32.98 22.77
N ILE A 344 -77.53 34.24 23.03
CA ILE A 344 -76.16 34.72 22.76
C ILE A 344 -75.12 33.94 23.58
N LEU A 345 -75.42 33.67 24.85
CA LEU A 345 -74.53 32.87 25.71
C LEU A 345 -74.44 31.41 25.26
N GLU A 346 -75.55 30.83 24.81
CA GLU A 346 -75.60 29.47 24.27
C GLU A 346 -74.77 29.36 22.98
N ASP A 347 -74.91 30.32 22.07
CA ASP A 347 -74.09 30.43 20.85
C ASP A 347 -72.60 30.61 21.18
N LEU A 348 -72.26 31.50 22.12
CA LEU A 348 -70.88 31.74 22.55
C LEU A 348 -70.26 30.48 23.19
N MET A 349 -71.01 29.75 24.01
CA MET A 349 -70.55 28.48 24.58
C MET A 349 -70.32 27.42 23.51
N GLN A 350 -71.20 27.34 22.51
CA GLN A 350 -71.07 26.40 21.40
C GLN A 350 -69.84 26.72 20.53
N ASP A 351 -69.67 27.98 20.15
CA ASP A 351 -68.51 28.45 19.36
C ASP A 351 -67.20 28.30 20.15
N THR A 352 -67.22 28.55 21.46
CA THR A 352 -66.04 28.33 22.32
C THR A 352 -65.65 26.86 22.37
N ARG A 353 -66.62 25.92 22.44
CA ARG A 353 -66.34 24.48 22.37
C ARG A 353 -65.75 24.07 21.02
N VAL A 354 -66.27 24.62 19.92
CA VAL A 354 -65.77 24.32 18.57
C VAL A 354 -64.32 24.76 18.41
N ILE A 355 -63.99 25.98 18.87
CA ILE A 355 -62.63 26.53 18.80
C ILE A 355 -61.67 25.83 19.76
N GLN A 356 -62.14 25.47 20.96
CA GLN A 356 -61.32 24.66 21.86
C GLN A 356 -60.96 23.31 21.22
N ALA A 357 -61.92 22.67 20.56
CA ALA A 357 -61.71 21.40 19.86
C ALA A 357 -60.83 21.54 18.60
N SER A 358 -60.89 22.65 17.87
CA SER A 358 -60.00 22.91 16.74
C SER A 358 -58.57 23.20 17.22
N THR A 359 -58.41 24.06 18.23
CA THR A 359 -57.11 24.42 18.82
C THR A 359 -56.39 23.20 19.37
N LEU A 360 -57.10 22.31 20.08
CA LEU A 360 -56.52 21.07 20.61
C LEU A 360 -56.03 20.14 19.49
N ARG A 361 -56.82 20.00 18.41
CA ARG A 361 -56.42 19.20 17.24
C ARG A 361 -55.21 19.80 16.51
N SER A 362 -55.25 21.10 16.21
CA SER A 362 -54.12 21.77 15.55
C SER A 362 -52.85 21.71 16.40
N HIS A 363 -52.97 21.83 17.73
CA HIS A 363 -51.84 21.64 18.63
C HIS A 363 -51.26 20.22 18.55
N GLU A 364 -52.10 19.19 18.58
CA GLU A 364 -51.67 17.79 18.47
C GLU A 364 -50.96 17.52 17.13
N GLU A 365 -51.51 18.02 16.03
CA GLU A 365 -50.92 17.85 14.69
C GLU A 365 -49.60 18.60 14.53
N LEU A 366 -49.49 19.83 15.06
CA LEU A 366 -48.23 20.57 15.10
C LEU A 366 -47.18 19.83 15.94
N MET A 367 -47.59 19.20 17.04
CA MET A 367 -46.68 18.38 17.87
C MET A 367 -46.19 17.13 17.14
N VAL A 368 -47.06 16.49 16.34
CA VAL A 368 -46.67 15.36 15.48
C VAL A 368 -45.72 15.80 14.38
N ALA A 369 -46.05 16.87 13.65
CA ALA A 369 -45.21 17.42 12.58
C ALA A 369 -43.83 17.85 13.12
N ARG A 370 -43.79 18.51 14.29
CA ARG A 370 -42.55 18.86 14.98
C ARG A 370 -41.72 17.63 15.31
N ARG A 371 -42.34 16.56 15.83
CA ARG A 371 -41.62 15.31 16.17
C ARG A 371 -41.00 14.69 14.92
N GLN A 372 -41.76 14.56 13.84
CA GLN A 372 -41.28 14.01 12.57
C GLN A 372 -40.16 14.87 11.97
N ALA A 373 -40.24 16.20 12.07
CA ALA A 373 -39.17 17.09 11.61
C ALA A 373 -37.88 16.89 12.41
N VAL A 374 -37.97 16.74 13.74
CA VAL A 374 -36.81 16.45 14.59
C VAL A 374 -36.20 15.09 14.25
N GLU A 375 -37.02 14.06 14.04
CA GLU A 375 -36.55 12.73 13.61
C GLU A 375 -35.86 12.77 12.24
N ALA A 376 -36.46 13.48 11.26
CA ALA A 376 -35.86 13.66 9.94
C ALA A 376 -34.53 14.44 10.02
N GLN A 377 -34.46 15.46 10.87
CA GLN A 377 -33.23 16.23 11.08
C GLN A 377 -32.12 15.40 11.72
N GLU A 378 -32.45 14.56 12.71
CA GLU A 378 -31.46 13.63 13.29
C GLU A 378 -31.00 12.60 12.25
N LYS A 379 -31.92 12.08 11.43
CA LYS A 379 -31.56 11.17 10.33
C LYS A 379 -30.63 11.83 9.32
N ILE A 380 -30.87 13.08 8.94
CA ILE A 380 -29.97 13.85 8.06
C ILE A 380 -28.59 13.97 8.70
N ARG A 381 -28.53 14.32 10.00
CA ARG A 381 -27.26 14.45 10.74
C ARG A 381 -26.47 13.14 10.76
N LEU A 382 -27.14 12.01 10.99
CA LEU A 382 -26.53 10.68 10.97
C LEU A 382 -26.02 10.31 9.57
N LEU A 383 -26.83 10.51 8.54
CA LEU A 383 -26.44 10.24 7.15
C LEU A 383 -25.26 11.11 6.71
N GLU A 384 -25.23 12.38 7.11
CA GLU A 384 -24.10 13.28 6.85
C GLU A 384 -22.82 12.80 7.55
N GLN A 385 -22.94 12.31 8.79
CA GLN A 385 -21.83 11.72 9.53
C GLN A 385 -21.34 10.40 8.90
N GLU A 386 -22.24 9.52 8.47
CA GLU A 386 -21.90 8.27 7.80
C GLU A 386 -21.21 8.53 6.46
N LEU A 387 -21.62 9.56 5.71
CA LEU A 387 -20.99 9.94 4.45
C LEU A 387 -19.55 10.41 4.65
N GLU A 388 -19.30 11.16 5.74
CA GLU A 388 -17.95 11.56 6.15
C GLU A 388 -17.11 10.34 6.56
N GLN A 389 -17.67 9.44 7.38
CA GLN A 389 -16.99 8.22 7.82
C GLN A 389 -16.68 7.26 6.68
N VAL A 390 -17.56 7.11 5.69
CA VAL A 390 -17.28 6.30 4.51
C VAL A 390 -16.12 6.89 3.72
N SER A 391 -15.97 8.21 3.67
CA SER A 391 -14.78 8.84 3.09
C SER A 391 -13.51 8.49 3.89
N GLU A 392 -13.60 8.48 5.23
CA GLU A 392 -12.49 8.05 6.10
C GLU A 392 -12.20 6.55 6.05
N LEU A 393 -13.19 5.69 5.83
CA LEU A 393 -12.99 4.23 5.85
C LEU A 393 -12.37 3.70 4.56
N VAL A 394 -12.50 4.43 3.44
CA VAL A 394 -11.71 4.13 2.21
C VAL A 394 -10.21 4.42 2.45
N ARG A 395 -9.87 5.10 3.55
CA ARG A 395 -8.51 5.32 4.05
C ARG A 395 -7.95 4.11 4.81
N GLU A 396 -8.76 3.11 5.14
CA GLU A 396 -8.34 1.84 5.72
C GLU A 396 -8.34 0.74 4.64
N ASP A 397 -7.33 -0.13 4.65
CA ASP A 397 -7.28 -1.27 3.73
C ASP A 397 -8.18 -2.39 4.26
N GLN A 398 -9.31 -2.61 3.60
CA GLN A 398 -10.32 -3.60 4.01
C GLN A 398 -9.83 -5.05 3.95
N LEU A 399 -8.76 -5.36 3.20
CA LEU A 399 -8.21 -6.72 3.14
C LEU A 399 -7.33 -7.05 4.35
N THR A 400 -6.81 -6.03 5.05
CA THR A 400 -5.91 -6.23 6.19
C THR A 400 -6.45 -5.64 7.49
N GLY A 401 -7.50 -4.80 7.45
CA GLY A 401 -8.02 -4.07 8.60
C GLY A 401 -7.00 -3.09 9.20
N ALA A 402 -5.90 -2.87 8.48
CA ALA A 402 -4.84 -1.95 8.85
C ALA A 402 -5.08 -0.61 8.15
N LEU A 403 -4.70 0.48 8.82
CA LEU A 403 -4.63 1.80 8.19
C LEU A 403 -3.82 1.69 6.90
N ASN A 404 -4.32 2.21 5.77
CA ASN A 404 -3.47 2.36 4.60
C ASN A 404 -2.25 3.20 4.97
N ARG A 405 -1.16 3.07 4.22
CA ARG A 405 0.10 3.79 4.45
C ARG A 405 -0.10 5.27 4.86
N ARG A 406 -1.08 5.95 4.26
CA ARG A 406 -1.40 7.34 4.57
C ARG A 406 -2.25 7.54 5.84
N GLY A 407 -3.13 6.60 6.18
CA GLY A 407 -3.77 6.56 7.50
C GLY A 407 -2.74 6.42 8.63
N MET A 408 -1.64 5.70 8.38
CA MET A 408 -0.49 5.70 9.29
C MET A 408 0.27 7.04 9.29
N GLU A 409 0.53 7.67 8.14
CA GLU A 409 1.22 8.98 8.07
C GLU A 409 0.42 10.10 8.76
N ASP A 410 -0.91 10.13 8.65
CA ASP A 410 -1.76 11.14 9.28
C ASP A 410 -1.89 10.96 10.80
N VAL A 411 -2.02 9.72 11.28
CA VAL A 411 -1.97 9.42 12.72
C VAL A 411 -0.60 9.80 13.28
N LEU A 412 0.47 9.51 12.54
CA LEU A 412 1.83 9.90 12.91
C LEU A 412 1.97 11.43 12.94
N GLN A 413 1.41 12.17 11.97
CA GLN A 413 1.42 13.63 11.98
C GLN A 413 0.63 14.22 13.16
N ARG A 414 -0.55 13.67 13.48
CA ARG A 414 -1.35 14.08 14.65
C ARG A 414 -0.68 13.80 15.99
N GLU A 415 0.20 12.80 16.07
CA GLU A 415 0.99 12.50 17.27
C GLU A 415 2.26 13.37 17.37
N ILE A 416 2.73 13.94 16.25
CA ILE A 416 3.93 14.79 16.19
C ILE A 416 3.60 16.27 16.46
N THR A 417 2.40 16.74 16.12
CA THR A 417 1.86 18.08 16.48
C THR A 417 1.07 18.04 17.77
#